data_AF-A0A1V3WR12-F1
#
_entry.id   AF-A0A1V3WR12-F1
#
_cell.length_a   1.000
_cell.length_b   1.000
_cell.length_c   1.000
_cell.angle_alpha   90.00
_cell.angle_beta   90.00
_cell.angle_gamma   90.00
#
_symmetry.space_group_name_H-M   'P 1'
#
loop_
_entity.id
_entity.type
_entity.pdbx_description
1 polymer ?
#
loop_
_entity_poly.entity_id
_entity_poly.type
_entity_poly.pdbx_seq_one_letter_code
_entity_poly.pdbx_strand_id
1 'polypeptide(L)'
;MAIAVRPESVGGVGWYVVAATAAVTALRARVWDSATCKAWLLAQPHLVAGILLVVYTATGRYVAALGAVLVLAVLVFAWIVVALNPAIASPDSYSLPLRRLLGFVAAGLDVSLIPVMAYLVGLFTWVLNR
;
A
#
# COMPACT_ATOMS: atom_id res chain seq x y z
N MET A 1 -3.08 14.86 -2.45
CA MET A 1 -2.20 16.03 -2.22
C MET A 1 -2.07 16.39 -0.74
N ALA A 2 -3.13 16.28 0.08
CA ALA A 2 -3.07 16.56 1.52
C ALA A 2 -2.00 15.73 2.27
N ILE A 3 -1.84 14.44 1.96
CA ILE A 3 -0.85 13.57 2.61
C ILE A 3 0.58 14.03 2.37
N ALA A 4 0.88 14.42 1.14
CA ALA A 4 2.19 14.93 0.76
C ALA A 4 2.48 16.30 1.40
N VAL A 5 1.47 17.17 1.50
CA VAL A 5 1.66 18.59 1.85
C VAL A 5 1.35 18.91 3.31
N ARG A 6 0.60 18.08 4.04
CA ARG A 6 0.25 18.19 5.49
C ARG A 6 -0.08 16.81 6.08
N PRO A 7 0.90 15.91 6.30
CA PRO A 7 0.66 14.58 6.85
C PRO A 7 -0.04 14.62 8.21
N GLU A 8 0.23 15.65 9.02
CA GLU A 8 -0.40 15.88 10.33
C GLU A 8 -1.91 16.20 10.24
N SER A 9 -2.39 16.72 9.11
CA SER A 9 -3.81 17.06 8.92
C SER A 9 -4.61 15.92 8.30
N VAL A 10 -4.00 14.76 8.06
CA VAL A 10 -4.64 13.61 7.44
C VAL A 10 -5.15 12.69 8.54
N GLY A 11 -6.47 12.58 8.66
CA GLY A 11 -7.08 11.60 9.56
C GLY A 11 -6.70 10.16 9.17
N GLY A 12 -6.78 9.22 10.11
CA GLY A 12 -6.35 7.82 9.91
C GLY A 12 -6.94 7.14 8.66
N VAL A 13 -8.12 7.57 8.22
CA VAL A 13 -8.78 7.07 7.00
C VAL A 13 -8.00 7.42 5.72
N GLY A 14 -7.34 8.58 5.64
CA GLY A 14 -6.52 8.96 4.50
C GLY A 14 -5.25 8.09 4.40
N TRP A 15 -4.63 7.79 5.54
CA TRP A 15 -3.51 6.86 5.61
C TRP A 15 -3.90 5.43 5.30
N TYR A 16 -5.11 5.01 5.71
CA TYR A 16 -5.66 3.72 5.31
C TYR A 16 -5.75 3.57 3.80
N VAL A 17 -6.24 4.58 3.06
CA VAL A 17 -6.33 4.50 1.59
C VAL A 17 -4.95 4.31 0.95
N VAL A 18 -3.92 5.01 1.44
CA VAL A 18 -2.55 4.85 0.93
C VAL A 18 -2.04 3.42 1.19
N ALA A 19 -2.17 2.94 2.43
CA ALA A 19 -1.70 1.62 2.81
C ALA A 19 -2.47 0.49 2.11
N ALA A 20 -3.79 0.58 2.04
CA ALA A 20 -4.66 -0.39 1.38
C ALA A 20 -4.41 -0.43 -0.14
N THR A 21 -4.25 0.72 -0.79
CA THR A 21 -3.92 0.77 -2.23
C THR A 21 -2.55 0.12 -2.50
N ALA A 22 -1.55 0.41 -1.67
CA ALA A 22 -0.23 -0.19 -1.79
C ALA A 22 -0.27 -1.73 -1.59
N ALA A 23 -1.01 -2.19 -0.58
CA ALA A 23 -1.18 -3.60 -0.30
C ALA A 23 -1.92 -4.33 -1.43
N VAL A 24 -3.04 -3.79 -1.92
CA VAL A 24 -3.80 -4.38 -3.03
C VAL A 24 -2.95 -4.44 -4.29
N THR A 25 -2.19 -3.39 -4.60
CA THR A 25 -1.31 -3.37 -5.77
C THR A 25 -0.25 -4.47 -5.69
N ALA A 26 0.42 -4.63 -4.55
CA ALA A 26 1.38 -5.70 -4.33
C ALA A 26 0.71 -7.10 -4.39
N LEU A 27 -0.48 -7.26 -3.82
CA LEU A 27 -1.22 -8.52 -3.84
C LEU A 27 -1.66 -8.90 -5.26
N ARG A 28 -1.92 -7.95 -6.16
CA ARG A 28 -2.24 -8.23 -7.57
C ARG A 28 -1.07 -8.84 -8.33
N ALA A 29 0.18 -8.71 -7.86
CA ALA A 29 1.33 -9.34 -8.49
C ALA A 29 1.23 -10.89 -8.55
N ARG A 30 0.39 -11.50 -7.70
CA ARG A 30 0.15 -12.96 -7.74
C ARG A 30 -0.78 -13.41 -8.88
N VAL A 31 -1.50 -12.48 -9.51
CA VAL A 31 -2.51 -12.77 -10.54
C VAL A 31 -1.91 -12.73 -11.94
N TRP A 32 -0.96 -11.82 -12.17
CA TRP A 32 -0.31 -11.65 -13.46
C TRP A 32 0.81 -12.68 -13.63
N ASP A 33 0.99 -13.29 -14.79
CA ASP A 33 2.12 -14.22 -15.02
C ASP A 33 3.37 -13.55 -15.59
N SER A 34 3.21 -12.43 -16.31
CA SER A 34 4.33 -11.71 -16.91
C SER A 34 5.25 -11.09 -15.86
N ALA A 35 6.56 -11.33 -15.99
CA ALA A 35 7.58 -10.80 -15.07
C ALA A 35 7.53 -9.26 -14.95
N THR A 36 7.36 -8.57 -16.08
CA THR A 36 7.33 -7.10 -16.12
C THR A 36 6.15 -6.52 -15.35
N CYS A 37 4.93 -7.05 -15.51
CA CYS A 37 3.77 -6.56 -14.73
C CYS A 37 3.94 -6.83 -13.24
N LYS A 38 4.48 -8.00 -12.85
CA LYS A 38 4.78 -8.28 -11.43
C LYS A 38 5.77 -7.27 -10.85
N ALA A 39 6.85 -6.97 -11.59
CA ALA A 39 7.86 -6.02 -11.16
C ALA A 39 7.26 -4.63 -10.93
N TRP A 40 6.42 -4.14 -11.84
CA TRP A 40 5.73 -2.86 -11.67
C TRP A 40 4.78 -2.83 -10.48
N LEU A 41 3.99 -3.89 -10.29
CA LEU A 41 3.06 -3.99 -9.16
C LEU A 41 3.78 -4.05 -7.81
N LEU A 42 4.93 -4.73 -7.72
CA LEU A 42 5.75 -4.79 -6.51
C LEU A 42 6.61 -3.53 -6.28
N ALA A 43 6.96 -2.82 -7.35
CA ALA A 43 7.67 -1.55 -7.27
C ALA A 43 6.77 -0.42 -6.74
N GLN A 44 5.47 -0.48 -6.98
CA GLN A 44 4.52 0.57 -6.60
C GLN A 44 4.61 1.03 -5.13
N PRO A 45 4.65 0.14 -4.11
CA PRO A 45 4.82 0.58 -2.71
C PRO A 45 6.15 1.29 -2.45
N HIS A 46 7.22 0.90 -3.14
CA HIS A 46 8.53 1.54 -3.05
C HIS A 46 8.51 2.94 -3.66
N LEU A 47 7.85 3.09 -4.82
CA LEU A 47 7.68 4.38 -5.48
C LEU A 47 6.87 5.35 -4.61
N VAL A 48 5.77 4.90 -3.99
CA VAL A 48 4.98 5.74 -3.09
C VAL A 48 5.80 6.19 -1.89
N ALA A 49 6.50 5.26 -1.22
CA ALA A 49 7.31 5.60 -0.06
C ALA A 49 8.49 6.52 -0.43
N GLY A 50 9.14 6.29 -1.58
CA GLY A 50 10.20 7.16 -2.10
C GLY A 50 9.72 8.57 -2.46
N ILE A 51 8.56 8.69 -3.11
CA ILE A 51 7.96 10.00 -3.42
C ILE A 51 7.58 10.74 -2.14
N LEU A 52 6.97 10.06 -1.16
CA LEU A 52 6.63 10.67 0.13
C LEU A 52 7.89 11.12 0.88
N LEU A 53 8.95 10.32 0.85
CA LEU A 53 10.25 10.70 1.43
C LEU A 53 10.77 11.99 0.80
N VAL A 54 10.83 12.06 -0.54
CA VAL A 54 11.30 13.25 -1.26
C VAL A 54 10.44 14.48 -0.93
N VAL A 55 9.12 14.33 -0.87
CA VAL A 55 8.25 15.46 -0.53
C VAL A 55 8.45 15.90 0.92
N TYR A 56 8.57 14.97 1.87
CA TYR A 56 8.74 15.31 3.28
C TYR A 56 10.10 15.96 3.56
N THR A 57 11.17 15.50 2.90
CA THR A 57 12.49 16.17 3.01
C THR A 57 12.46 17.55 2.35
N ALA A 58 11.86 17.69 1.16
CA ALA A 58 11.73 18.97 0.48
C ALA A 58 10.86 20.00 1.24
N THR A 59 9.92 19.52 2.07
CA THR A 59 9.04 20.38 2.89
C THR A 59 9.52 20.55 4.34
N GLY A 60 10.71 20.05 4.69
CA GLY A 60 11.30 20.17 6.03
C GLY A 60 10.62 19.32 7.12
N ARG A 61 9.79 18.34 6.73
CA ARG A 61 9.07 17.46 7.64
C ARG A 61 9.85 16.19 7.99
N TYR A 62 10.93 16.36 8.75
CA TYR A 62 11.86 15.27 9.02
C TYR A 62 11.26 14.09 9.81
N VAL A 63 10.31 14.32 10.71
CA VAL A 63 9.64 13.21 11.43
C VAL A 63 8.86 12.32 10.47
N ALA A 64 8.10 12.93 9.54
CA ALA A 64 7.37 12.17 8.52
C ALA A 64 8.33 11.51 7.51
N ALA A 65 9.44 12.18 7.18
CA ALA A 65 10.50 11.61 6.35
C ALA A 65 11.14 10.37 7.00
N LEU A 66 11.43 10.40 8.30
CA LEU A 66 11.93 9.24 9.05
C LEU A 66 10.92 8.07 9.01
N GLY A 67 9.62 8.37 9.12
CA GLY A 67 8.57 7.38 8.91
C GLY A 67 8.62 6.74 7.51
N ALA A 68 8.80 7.55 6.47
CA ALA A 68 8.95 7.05 5.09
C ALA A 68 10.23 6.21 4.90
N VAL A 69 11.35 6.59 5.53
CA VAL A 69 12.58 5.77 5.55
C VAL A 69 12.33 4.43 6.22
N LEU A 70 11.63 4.41 7.36
CA LEU A 70 11.30 3.16 8.06
C LEU A 70 10.43 2.25 7.18
N VAL A 71 9.44 2.79 6.49
CA VAL A 71 8.61 2.03 5.53
C VAL A 71 9.46 1.45 4.41
N LEU A 72 10.35 2.24 3.80
CA LEU A 72 11.28 1.76 2.78
C LEU A 72 12.19 0.65 3.31
N ALA A 73 12.73 0.80 4.52
CA ALA A 73 13.57 -0.20 5.16
C ALA A 73 12.82 -1.52 5.35
N VAL A 74 11.56 -1.48 5.80
CA VAL A 74 10.71 -2.68 5.93
C VAL A 74 10.43 -3.33 4.58
N LEU A 75 10.14 -2.54 3.54
CA LEU A 75 9.90 -3.08 2.19
C LEU A 75 11.16 -3.75 1.60
N VAL A 76 12.32 -3.10 1.74
CA VAL A 76 13.61 -3.67 1.31
C VAL A 76 13.95 -4.91 2.13
N PHE A 77 13.70 -4.89 3.44
CA PHE A 77 13.92 -6.05 4.30
C PHE A 77 13.05 -7.23 3.87
N ALA A 78 11.78 -7.01 3.53
CA ALA A 78 10.92 -8.06 2.99
C ALA A 78 11.49 -8.67 1.70
N TRP A 79 12.00 -7.84 0.78
CA TRP A 79 12.69 -8.32 -0.41
C TRP A 79 13.93 -9.15 -0.10
N ILE A 80 14.77 -8.71 0.85
CA ILE A 80 15.96 -9.45 1.27
C ILE A 80 15.55 -10.81 1.83
N VAL A 81 14.56 -10.87 2.71
CA VAL A 81 14.08 -12.13 3.30
C VAL A 81 13.59 -13.09 2.22
N VAL A 82 12.80 -12.59 1.26
CA VAL A 82 12.26 -13.40 0.15
C VAL A 82 13.38 -13.87 -0.79
N ALA A 83 14.37 -13.01 -1.08
CA ALA A 83 15.52 -13.35 -1.93
C ALA A 83 16.44 -14.40 -1.27
N LEU A 84 16.64 -14.32 0.05
CA LEU A 84 17.44 -15.28 0.81
C LEU A 84 16.70 -16.61 1.04
N ASN A 85 15.37 -16.62 1.00
CA ASN A 85 14.53 -17.79 1.28
C ASN A 85 13.53 -18.01 0.13
N PRO A 86 13.96 -18.55 -1.02
CA PRO A 86 13.11 -18.66 -2.21
C PRO A 86 11.88 -19.56 -2.01
N ALA A 87 11.90 -20.47 -1.03
CA ALA A 87 10.74 -21.28 -0.66
C ALA A 87 9.55 -20.43 -0.15
N ILE A 88 9.80 -19.26 0.43
CA ILE A 88 8.75 -18.32 0.87
C ILE A 88 8.11 -17.62 -0.33
N ALA A 89 8.88 -17.44 -1.42
CA ALA A 89 8.38 -16.83 -2.65
C ALA A 89 7.43 -17.74 -3.43
N SER A 90 7.53 -19.06 -3.25
CA SER A 90 6.71 -20.03 -4.00
C SER A 90 5.32 -20.19 -3.36
N PRO A 91 4.22 -19.93 -4.09
CA PRO A 91 2.87 -20.13 -3.56
C PRO A 91 2.58 -21.58 -3.16
N ASP A 92 3.31 -22.54 -3.74
CA ASP A 92 3.12 -23.97 -3.52
C ASP A 92 3.67 -24.47 -2.18
N SER A 93 4.50 -23.66 -1.50
CA SER A 93 4.91 -23.94 -0.11
C SER A 93 3.80 -23.63 0.90
N TYR A 94 2.74 -22.94 0.48
CA TYR A 94 1.61 -22.56 1.33
C TYR A 94 0.41 -23.48 1.17
N SER A 95 -0.30 -23.73 2.27
CA SER A 95 -1.53 -24.52 2.26
C SER A 95 -2.65 -23.84 1.46
N LEU A 96 -3.53 -24.65 0.87
CA LEU A 96 -4.66 -24.15 0.07
C LEU A 96 -5.58 -23.19 0.86
N PRO A 97 -5.93 -23.45 2.14
CA PRO A 97 -6.74 -22.52 2.92
C PRO A 97 -6.09 -21.14 3.09
N LEU A 98 -4.76 -21.10 3.30
CA LEU A 98 -4.03 -19.85 3.45
C LEU A 98 -4.05 -19.04 2.15
N ARG A 99 -3.85 -19.70 1.00
CA ARG A 99 -3.93 -19.06 -0.31
C ARG A 99 -5.32 -18.46 -0.57
N ARG A 100 -6.40 -19.15 -0.16
CA ARG A 100 -7.77 -18.65 -0.26
C ARG A 100 -8.03 -17.46 0.67
N LEU A 101 -7.55 -17.52 1.91
CA LEU A 101 -7.64 -16.41 2.86
C LEU A 101 -7.00 -15.14 2.29
N LEU A 102 -5.80 -15.24 1.73
CA LEU A 102 -5.13 -14.13 1.05
C LEU A 102 -5.91 -13.61 -0.17
N GLY A 103 -6.63 -14.50 -0.86
CA GLY A 103 -7.62 -14.17 -1.87
C GLY A 103 -8.71 -13.23 -1.32
N PHE A 104 -9.39 -13.66 -0.27
CA PHE A 104 -10.46 -12.91 0.39
C PHE A 104 -9.99 -11.58 0.96
N VAL A 105 -8.81 -11.53 1.60
CA VAL A 105 -8.25 -10.29 2.14
C VAL A 105 -8.02 -9.27 1.03
N ALA A 106 -7.44 -9.68 -0.10
CA ALA A 106 -7.21 -8.75 -1.20
C ALA A 106 -8.52 -8.24 -1.80
N ALA A 107 -9.50 -9.13 -2.00
CA ALA A 107 -10.81 -8.74 -2.51
C ALA A 107 -11.54 -7.78 -1.56
N GLY A 108 -11.50 -8.06 -0.25
CA GLY A 108 -12.08 -7.21 0.77
C GLY A 108 -11.45 -5.82 0.80
N LEU A 109 -10.12 -5.74 0.72
CA LEU A 109 -9.39 -4.46 0.66
C LEU A 109 -9.70 -3.69 -0.63
N ASP A 110 -9.79 -4.36 -1.78
CA ASP A 110 -10.07 -3.70 -3.06
C ASP A 110 -11.49 -3.12 -3.09
N VAL A 111 -12.47 -3.87 -2.59
CA VAL A 111 -13.87 -3.43 -2.50
C VAL A 111 -14.05 -2.33 -1.46
N SER A 112 -13.36 -2.39 -0.32
CA SER A 112 -13.51 -1.37 0.74
C SER A 112 -12.94 -0.01 0.35
N LEU A 113 -12.00 0.06 -0.61
CA LEU A 113 -11.40 1.33 -1.04
C LEU A 113 -12.42 2.29 -1.63
N ILE A 114 -13.40 1.82 -2.42
CA ILE A 114 -14.42 2.67 -3.08
C ILE A 114 -15.24 3.47 -2.05
N PRO A 115 -15.93 2.84 -1.08
CA PRO A 115 -16.72 3.59 -0.10
C PRO A 115 -15.85 4.46 0.81
N VAL A 116 -14.62 4.04 1.15
CA VAL A 116 -13.72 4.86 1.96
C VAL A 116 -13.25 6.11 1.21
N MET A 117 -12.95 6.00 -0.08
CA MET A 117 -12.65 7.16 -0.93
C MET A 117 -13.86 8.10 -1.02
N ALA A 118 -15.07 7.55 -1.22
CA ALA A 118 -16.31 8.33 -1.23
C ALA A 118 -16.54 9.09 0.08
N TYR A 119 -16.21 8.47 1.22
CA TYR A 119 -16.21 9.12 2.53
C TYR A 119 -15.20 10.25 2.64
N LEU A 120 -13.95 10.02 2.22
CA LEU A 120 -12.90 11.03 2.30
C LEU A 120 -13.17 12.26 1.43
N VAL A 121 -13.84 12.11 0.29
CA VAL A 121 -14.21 13.25 -0.57
C VAL A 121 -15.48 13.97 -0.10
N GLY A 122 -16.10 13.52 1.00
CA GLY A 122 -17.30 14.16 1.56
C GLY A 122 -18.58 13.86 0.76
N LEU A 123 -18.64 12.79 -0.03
CA LEU A 123 -19.84 12.45 -0.79
C LEU A 123 -21.01 12.13 0.15
N PHE A 124 -20.77 11.37 1.22
CA PHE A 124 -21.81 11.05 2.21
C PHE A 124 -22.30 12.30 2.96
N THR A 125 -21.40 13.20 3.35
CA THR A 125 -21.79 14.44 4.03
C THR A 125 -22.57 15.36 3.10
N TRP A 126 -22.22 15.41 1.81
CA TRP A 126 -22.99 16.13 0.80
C TRP A 126 -24.42 15.58 0.64
N VAL A 127 -24.58 14.25 0.55
CA VAL A 127 -25.92 13.63 0.45
C VAL A 127 -26.73 13.85 1.73
N LEU A 128 -26.11 13.77 2.91
CA LEU A 128 -26.80 13.93 4.20
C LEU A 128 -27.23 15.36 4.52
N ASN A 129 -26.49 16.36 4.03
CA ASN A 129 -26.76 17.79 4.27
C ASN A 129 -27.58 18.44 3.14
N ARG A 130 -28.13 17.64 2.21
CA ARG A 130 -29.00 18.09 1.14
C ARG A 130 -30.46 17.88 1.51
#